data_AF-A0A524MB36-F1
#
_entry.id   AF-A0A524MB36-F1
#
_cell.length_a   1.000
_cell.length_b   1.000
_cell.length_c   1.000
_cell.angle_alpha   90.00
_cell.angle_beta   90.00
_cell.angle_gamma   90.00
#
_symmetry.space_group_name_H-M   'P 1'
#
loop_
_entity.id
_entity.type
_entity.pdbx_description
1 polymer ?
#
loop_
_entity_poly.entity_id
_entity_poly.type
_entity_poly.pdbx_seq_one_letter_code
_entity_poly.pdbx_strand_id
1 'polypeptide(L)'
;LSVGARLTREEILLLALMSSDNRAAAALGRTYPGGTQVFVKAMNNKAFELGMGSSFFVESTGLSSRNVSTARDLAKLVEAAHSYDLIRKCTTTAVHTVKLSHRKRSLLYKNSNSLVRRGAWDIDVSKTGFLKAAGRCLVMHAQIDGKPVIIVLLDSLGKNTRIGDANRIKKWIEKSHRSKVHSG
;
A
#
# COMPACT_ATOMS: atom_id res chain seq x y z
N LEU A 1 -8.69 -6.46 -15.36
CA LEU A 1 -8.78 -7.94 -15.44
C LEU A 1 -10.18 -8.36 -15.86
N SER A 2 -10.33 -8.77 -17.12
CA SER A 2 -11.54 -9.47 -17.58
C SER A 2 -11.55 -10.90 -17.03
N VAL A 3 -12.74 -11.52 -16.97
CA VAL A 3 -12.87 -12.95 -16.72
C VAL A 3 -12.04 -13.72 -17.75
N GLY A 4 -11.28 -14.74 -17.32
CA GLY A 4 -10.42 -15.56 -18.19
C GLY A 4 -9.02 -15.01 -18.50
N ALA A 5 -8.65 -13.83 -17.98
CA ALA A 5 -7.26 -13.35 -18.09
C ALA A 5 -6.31 -14.20 -17.22
N ARG A 6 -5.18 -14.63 -17.80
CA ARG A 6 -4.10 -15.32 -17.09
C ARG A 6 -2.92 -14.37 -16.91
N LEU A 7 -2.45 -14.25 -15.68
CA LEU A 7 -1.30 -13.44 -15.29
C LEU A 7 -0.43 -14.24 -14.33
N THR A 8 0.86 -13.93 -14.27
CA THR A 8 1.76 -14.55 -13.31
C THR A 8 1.41 -14.10 -11.88
N ARG A 9 1.85 -14.87 -10.88
CA ARG A 9 1.64 -14.49 -9.47
C ARG A 9 2.35 -13.17 -9.13
N GLU A 10 3.52 -12.92 -9.73
CA GLU A 10 4.24 -11.64 -9.59
C GLU A 10 3.41 -10.48 -10.16
N GLU A 11 2.85 -10.62 -11.37
CA GLU A 11 1.99 -9.58 -11.96
C GLU A 11 0.74 -9.31 -11.12
N ILE A 12 0.09 -10.36 -10.63
CA ILE A 12 -1.08 -10.20 -9.76
C ILE A 12 -0.71 -9.48 -8.46
N LEU A 13 0.42 -9.84 -7.84
CA LEU A 13 0.92 -9.15 -6.64
C LEU A 13 1.25 -7.68 -6.93
N LEU A 14 1.93 -7.42 -8.04
CA LEU A 14 2.24 -6.07 -8.52
C LEU A 14 0.97 -5.24 -8.68
N LEU A 15 -0.04 -5.73 -9.39
CA LEU A 15 -1.28 -4.98 -9.61
C LEU A 15 -2.08 -4.73 -8.32
N ALA A 16 -2.07 -5.69 -7.39
CA ALA A 16 -2.73 -5.55 -6.10
C ALA A 16 -2.06 -4.44 -5.24
N LEU A 17 -0.72 -4.43 -5.19
CA LEU A 17 0.04 -3.48 -4.38
C LEU A 17 0.17 -2.10 -5.05
N MET A 18 0.58 -2.06 -6.32
CA MET A 18 0.81 -0.85 -7.10
C MET A 18 -0.49 -0.08 -7.34
N SER A 19 -1.47 -0.73 -7.97
CA SER A 19 -2.67 -0.07 -8.48
C SER A 19 -3.90 -0.24 -7.60
N SER A 20 -3.80 -1.00 -6.51
CA SER A 20 -4.95 -1.36 -5.68
C SER A 20 -6.04 -2.11 -6.46
N ASP A 21 -5.67 -2.97 -7.41
CA ASP A 21 -6.68 -3.72 -8.18
C ASP A 21 -7.32 -4.81 -7.29
N ASN A 22 -8.59 -4.60 -6.92
CA ASN A 22 -9.34 -5.52 -6.05
C ASN A 22 -9.51 -6.92 -6.68
N ARG A 23 -9.53 -7.04 -8.01
CA ARG A 23 -9.64 -8.37 -8.65
C ARG A 23 -8.32 -9.13 -8.53
N ALA A 24 -7.19 -8.43 -8.61
CA ALA A 24 -5.88 -9.01 -8.34
C ALA A 24 -5.77 -9.46 -6.87
N ALA A 25 -6.15 -8.61 -5.92
CA ALA A 25 -6.19 -8.96 -4.49
C ALA A 25 -7.13 -10.14 -4.18
N ALA A 26 -8.30 -10.18 -4.82
CA ALA A 26 -9.24 -11.31 -4.69
C ALA A 26 -8.68 -12.58 -5.34
N ALA A 27 -7.95 -12.48 -6.46
CA ALA A 27 -7.30 -13.61 -7.10
C ALA A 27 -6.19 -14.21 -6.22
N LEU A 28 -5.38 -13.40 -5.53
CA LEU A 28 -4.40 -13.87 -4.56
C LEU A 28 -5.05 -14.72 -3.46
N GLY A 29 -6.18 -14.24 -2.92
CA GLY A 29 -6.94 -14.97 -1.89
C GLY A 29 -7.58 -16.25 -2.41
N ARG A 30 -8.19 -16.23 -3.61
CA ARG A 30 -8.81 -17.44 -4.21
C ARG A 30 -7.80 -18.51 -4.61
N THR A 31 -6.62 -18.10 -5.06
CA THR A 31 -5.56 -19.01 -5.55
C THR A 31 -4.52 -19.35 -4.49
N TYR A 32 -4.72 -18.93 -3.25
CA TYR A 32 -3.88 -19.35 -2.13
C TYR A 32 -4.07 -20.85 -1.88
N PRO A 33 -3.02 -21.62 -1.54
CA PRO A 33 -3.17 -23.02 -1.15
C PRO A 33 -4.18 -23.17 0.00
N GLY A 34 -5.25 -23.94 -0.22
CA GLY A 34 -6.37 -24.06 0.73
C GLY A 34 -7.48 -23.01 0.56
N GLY A 35 -7.37 -22.11 -0.41
CA GLY A 35 -8.42 -21.17 -0.81
C GLY A 35 -8.55 -19.95 0.11
N THR A 36 -9.64 -19.20 -0.10
CA THR A 36 -9.82 -17.86 0.50
C THR A 36 -9.93 -17.88 2.02
N GLN A 37 -10.59 -18.88 2.61
CA GLN A 37 -10.70 -18.96 4.07
C GLN A 37 -9.32 -19.14 4.73
N VAL A 38 -8.47 -19.99 4.15
CA VAL A 38 -7.10 -20.20 4.64
C VAL A 38 -6.24 -18.94 4.41
N PHE A 39 -6.43 -18.24 3.29
CA PHE A 39 -5.76 -16.96 3.07
C PHE A 39 -6.11 -15.92 4.14
N VAL A 40 -7.41 -15.75 4.46
CA VAL A 40 -7.86 -14.82 5.51
C VAL A 40 -7.34 -15.23 6.88
N LYS A 41 -7.30 -16.53 7.18
CA LYS A 41 -6.65 -17.04 8.40
C LYS A 41 -5.16 -16.67 8.43
N ALA A 42 -4.44 -16.85 7.32
CA ALA A 42 -3.03 -16.47 7.22
C ALA A 42 -2.81 -14.95 7.37
N MET A 43 -3.71 -14.11 6.86
CA MET A 43 -3.68 -12.66 7.07
C MET A 43 -3.76 -12.31 8.57
N ASN A 44 -4.71 -12.90 9.29
CA ASN A 44 -4.88 -12.64 10.72
C ASN A 44 -3.74 -13.23 11.56
N ASN A 45 -3.24 -14.42 11.22
CA ASN A 45 -2.05 -14.99 11.85
C ASN A 45 -0.83 -14.07 11.68
N LYS A 46 -0.61 -13.54 10.47
CA LYS A 46 0.46 -12.57 10.23
C LYS A 46 0.24 -11.29 11.05
N ALA A 47 -0.99 -10.79 11.13
CA ALA A 47 -1.27 -9.62 11.98
C ALA A 47 -0.92 -9.89 13.45
N PHE A 48 -1.27 -11.08 13.97
CA PHE A 48 -0.90 -11.50 15.31
C PHE A 48 0.62 -11.59 15.51
N GLU A 49 1.35 -12.24 14.59
CA GLU A 49 2.82 -12.34 14.61
C GLU A 49 3.51 -10.97 14.62
N LEU A 50 2.94 -9.98 13.94
CA LEU A 50 3.43 -8.61 13.90
C LEU A 50 2.98 -7.79 15.13
N GLY A 51 2.26 -8.38 16.07
CA GLY A 51 1.71 -7.70 17.24
C GLY A 51 0.63 -6.67 16.90
N MET A 52 -0.09 -6.84 15.80
CA MET A 52 -1.18 -5.97 15.34
C MET A 52 -2.50 -6.29 16.07
N GLY A 53 -2.49 -6.20 17.41
CA GLY A 53 -3.58 -6.67 18.26
C GLY A 53 -4.92 -5.92 18.12
N SER A 54 -4.95 -4.79 17.41
CA SER A 54 -6.18 -4.03 17.10
C SER A 54 -6.58 -4.15 15.63
N SER A 55 -6.05 -5.15 14.92
CA SER A 55 -6.33 -5.40 13.51
C SER A 55 -7.02 -6.75 13.30
N PHE A 56 -8.00 -6.77 12.41
CA PHE A 56 -8.72 -7.98 12.01
C PHE A 56 -9.18 -7.87 10.56
N PHE A 57 -9.02 -8.95 9.81
CA PHE A 57 -9.36 -9.02 8.38
C PHE A 57 -10.35 -10.14 8.11
N VAL A 58 -11.36 -9.87 7.30
CA VAL A 58 -12.36 -10.85 6.85
C VAL A 58 -12.24 -11.19 5.37
N GLU A 59 -11.49 -10.40 4.59
CA GLU A 59 -11.29 -10.59 3.15
C GLU A 59 -10.06 -9.84 2.63
N SER A 60 -9.60 -10.18 1.42
CA SER A 60 -8.28 -9.79 0.88
C SER A 60 -8.21 -8.46 0.12
N THR A 61 -9.35 -7.88 -0.24
CA THR A 61 -9.45 -6.70 -1.12
C THR A 61 -9.51 -5.37 -0.37
N GLY A 62 -9.91 -5.39 0.91
CA GLY A 62 -10.12 -4.18 1.71
C GLY A 62 -11.46 -3.49 1.44
N LEU A 63 -12.42 -4.15 0.77
CA LEU A 63 -13.76 -3.63 0.50
C LEU A 63 -14.73 -3.82 1.68
N SER A 64 -14.48 -4.80 2.55
CA SER A 64 -15.33 -4.99 3.73
C SER A 64 -15.01 -3.97 4.81
N SER A 65 -16.02 -3.30 5.35
CA SER A 65 -15.88 -2.45 6.54
C SER A 65 -15.50 -3.23 7.81
N ARG A 66 -15.58 -4.56 7.76
CA ARG A 66 -15.11 -5.44 8.85
C ARG A 66 -13.61 -5.71 8.80
N ASN A 67 -12.92 -5.29 7.74
CA ASN A 67 -11.47 -5.15 7.78
C ASN A 67 -11.13 -3.91 8.60
N VAL A 68 -10.58 -4.12 9.79
CA VAL A 68 -10.28 -3.07 10.77
C VAL A 68 -8.80 -3.07 11.12
N SER A 69 -8.25 -1.89 11.38
CA SER A 69 -6.88 -1.71 11.83
C SER A 69 -6.72 -0.33 12.47
N THR A 70 -5.54 -0.06 13.02
CA THR A 70 -5.18 1.23 13.63
C THR A 70 -3.94 1.81 12.98
N ALA A 71 -3.69 3.11 13.15
CA ALA A 71 -2.48 3.73 12.62
C ALA A 71 -1.20 3.06 13.17
N ARG A 72 -1.22 2.69 14.46
CA ARG A 72 -0.11 1.99 15.13
C ARG A 72 0.16 0.62 14.53
N ASP A 73 -0.89 -0.16 14.29
CA ASP A 73 -0.75 -1.51 13.73
C ASP A 73 -0.31 -1.46 12.26
N LEU A 74 -0.84 -0.51 11.49
CA LEU A 74 -0.40 -0.32 10.11
C LEU A 74 1.06 0.12 10.03
N ALA A 75 1.57 0.88 11.00
CA ALA A 75 2.99 1.21 11.05
C ALA A 75 3.86 -0.05 11.21
N LYS A 76 3.46 -0.99 12.09
CA LYS A 76 4.14 -2.29 12.23
C LYS A 76 4.09 -3.11 10.94
N LEU A 77 2.94 -3.11 10.25
CA LEU A 77 2.80 -3.79 8.97
C LEU A 77 3.71 -3.19 7.89
N VAL A 78 3.82 -1.86 7.82
CA VAL A 78 4.69 -1.17 6.87
C VAL A 78 6.16 -1.45 7.17
N GLU A 79 6.56 -1.42 8.44
CA GLU A 79 7.91 -1.79 8.88
C GLU A 79 8.25 -3.22 8.46
N ALA A 80 7.37 -4.18 8.73
CA ALA A 80 7.56 -5.56 8.31
C ALA A 80 7.59 -5.71 6.78
N ALA A 81 6.71 -4.99 6.06
CA ALA A 81 6.67 -5.02 4.60
C ALA A 81 7.97 -4.47 3.97
N HIS A 82 8.64 -3.53 4.64
CA HIS A 82 9.91 -2.97 4.21
C HIS A 82 11.02 -4.02 4.13
N SER A 83 10.98 -5.10 4.92
CA SER A 83 11.99 -6.16 4.83
C SER A 83 11.84 -7.09 3.61
N TYR A 84 10.83 -6.88 2.75
CA TYR A 84 10.56 -7.71 1.57
C TYR A 84 10.78 -6.92 0.28
N ASP A 85 11.89 -7.19 -0.42
CA ASP A 85 12.25 -6.49 -1.65
C ASP A 85 11.18 -6.58 -2.74
N LEU A 86 10.48 -7.71 -2.85
CA LEU A 86 9.39 -7.86 -3.79
C LEU A 86 8.22 -6.93 -3.47
N ILE A 87 7.88 -6.74 -2.19
CA ILE A 87 6.82 -5.82 -1.76
C ILE A 87 7.26 -4.38 -2.03
N ARG A 88 8.49 -4.01 -1.68
CA ARG A 88 9.08 -2.70 -1.99
C ARG A 88 8.93 -2.40 -3.48
N LYS A 89 9.50 -3.24 -4.35
CA LYS A 89 9.40 -3.14 -5.82
C LYS A 89 7.96 -2.98 -6.30
N CYS A 90 7.04 -3.84 -5.83
CA CYS A 90 5.65 -3.79 -6.27
C CYS A 90 4.95 -2.49 -5.86
N THR A 91 5.16 -2.03 -4.62
CA THR A 91 4.49 -0.82 -4.11
C THR A 91 5.06 0.48 -4.67
N THR A 92 6.29 0.46 -5.17
CA THR A 92 7.00 1.64 -5.70
C THR A 92 7.11 1.66 -7.23
N THR A 93 6.66 0.62 -7.92
CA THR A 93 6.53 0.65 -9.39
C THR A 93 5.56 1.76 -9.80
N ALA A 94 5.99 2.71 -10.64
CA ALA A 94 5.16 3.87 -11.00
C ALA A 94 4.07 3.53 -12.02
N VAL A 95 4.40 2.71 -13.02
CA VAL A 95 3.55 2.34 -14.15
C VAL A 95 3.91 0.93 -14.58
N HIS A 96 2.92 0.13 -14.98
CA HIS A 96 3.13 -1.20 -15.55
C HIS A 96 2.13 -1.49 -16.66
N THR A 97 2.58 -2.15 -17.73
CA THR A 97 1.75 -2.49 -18.88
C THR A 97 1.56 -4.00 -18.94
N VAL A 98 0.31 -4.45 -18.81
CA VAL A 98 -0.04 -5.86 -18.89
C VAL A 98 -0.45 -6.21 -20.32
N LYS A 99 0.19 -7.22 -20.90
CA LYS A 99 -0.22 -7.80 -22.18
C LYS A 99 -1.20 -8.94 -21.93
N LEU A 100 -2.41 -8.85 -22.46
CA LEU A 100 -3.41 -9.91 -22.32
C LEU A 100 -3.25 -10.92 -23.45
N SER A 101 -2.97 -12.18 -23.12
CA SER A 101 -2.71 -13.24 -24.13
C SER A 101 -3.82 -13.39 -25.18
N HIS A 102 -5.07 -13.09 -24.82
CA HIS A 102 -6.24 -13.21 -25.71
C HIS A 102 -6.70 -11.90 -26.36
N ARG A 103 -5.95 -10.79 -26.21
CA ARG A 103 -6.31 -9.51 -26.84
C ARG A 103 -5.07 -8.83 -27.42
N LYS A 104 -5.17 -8.29 -28.64
CA LYS A 104 -4.16 -7.38 -29.23
C LYS A 104 -4.01 -6.04 -28.46
N ARG A 105 -4.60 -5.91 -27.27
CA ARG A 105 -4.63 -4.68 -26.47
C ARG A 105 -3.85 -4.91 -25.18
N SER A 106 -2.90 -4.02 -24.91
CA SER A 106 -2.25 -3.90 -23.62
C SER A 106 -3.08 -3.02 -22.67
N LEU A 107 -2.97 -3.26 -21.37
CA LEU A 107 -3.60 -2.45 -20.34
C LEU A 107 -2.53 -1.73 -19.53
N LEU A 108 -2.59 -0.40 -19.52
CA LEU A 108 -1.70 0.44 -18.73
C LEU A 108 -2.26 0.60 -17.31
N TYR A 109 -1.48 0.21 -16.31
CA TYR A 109 -1.75 0.40 -14.90
C TYR A 109 -0.81 1.45 -14.34
N LYS A 110 -1.34 2.33 -13.49
CA LYS A 110 -0.57 3.38 -12.81
C LYS A 110 -0.62 3.11 -11.31
N ASN A 111 0.47 3.43 -10.61
CA ASN A 111 0.49 3.38 -9.15
C ASN A 111 -0.65 4.23 -8.58
N SER A 112 -1.32 3.76 -7.55
CA SER A 112 -2.42 4.48 -6.90
C SER A 112 -1.93 5.69 -6.10
N ASN A 113 -0.67 5.69 -5.64
CA ASN A 113 0.00 6.79 -4.98
C ASN A 113 0.63 7.75 -5.99
N SER A 114 0.18 9.01 -6.03
CA SER A 114 0.74 10.01 -6.93
C SER A 114 2.15 10.45 -6.56
N LEU A 115 2.58 10.29 -5.30
CA LEU A 115 3.93 10.66 -4.88
C LEU A 115 4.96 9.74 -5.55
N VAL A 116 4.67 8.44 -5.59
CA VAL A 116 5.46 7.46 -6.36
C VAL A 116 5.51 7.83 -7.84
N ARG A 117 4.34 8.08 -8.46
CA ARG A 117 4.29 8.38 -9.91
C ARG A 117 5.05 9.65 -10.30
N ARG A 118 5.15 10.63 -9.40
CA ARG A 118 5.84 11.89 -9.66
C ARG A 118 7.34 11.82 -9.42
N GLY A 119 7.83 10.82 -8.67
CA GLY A 119 9.27 10.63 -8.40
C GLY A 119 9.92 11.68 -7.50
N ALA A 120 9.16 12.60 -6.90
CA ALA A 120 9.70 13.67 -6.04
C ALA A 120 9.91 13.25 -4.56
N TRP A 121 9.68 11.97 -4.28
CA TRP A 121 9.77 11.38 -2.94
C TRP A 121 10.60 10.10 -3.03
N ASP A 122 11.47 9.91 -2.05
CA ASP A 122 12.15 8.64 -1.83
C ASP A 122 11.24 7.76 -0.95
N ILE A 123 10.65 6.73 -1.56
CA ILE A 123 9.61 5.89 -0.98
C ILE A 123 10.03 4.45 -1.14
N ASP A 124 10.14 3.72 -0.03
CA ASP A 124 10.47 2.29 -0.05
C ASP A 124 9.23 1.41 -0.06
N VAL A 125 8.16 1.83 0.62
CA VAL A 125 6.88 1.12 0.69
C VAL A 125 5.74 2.12 0.62
N SER A 126 4.69 1.82 -0.14
CA SER A 126 3.46 2.61 -0.06
C SER A 126 2.19 1.83 -0.35
N LYS A 127 1.09 2.25 0.28
CA LYS A 127 -0.24 1.84 -0.12
C LYS A 127 -1.26 2.95 0.08
N THR A 128 -2.20 3.00 -0.84
CA THR A 128 -3.36 3.89 -0.77
C THR A 128 -4.65 3.13 -0.51
N GLY A 129 -5.62 3.76 0.14
CA GLY A 129 -6.95 3.19 0.33
C GLY A 129 -8.03 4.26 0.17
N PHE A 130 -9.21 3.84 -0.29
CA PHE A 130 -10.41 4.67 -0.27
C PHE A 130 -11.66 3.80 -0.17
N LEU A 131 -12.45 4.06 0.87
CA LEU A 131 -13.85 3.63 0.98
C LEU A 131 -14.66 4.80 1.50
N LYS A 132 -15.96 4.87 1.16
CA LYS A 132 -16.83 5.95 1.68
C LYS A 132 -16.84 5.99 3.21
N ALA A 133 -16.80 4.83 3.85
CA ALA A 133 -16.81 4.69 5.32
C ALA A 133 -15.44 4.88 5.99
N ALA A 134 -14.33 4.76 5.26
CA ALA A 134 -12.97 4.84 5.81
C ALA A 134 -12.20 6.10 5.37
N GLY A 135 -12.85 6.99 4.61
CA GLY A 135 -12.22 8.13 3.98
C GLY A 135 -11.10 7.71 3.03
N ARG A 136 -10.09 8.58 2.85
CA ARG A 136 -8.90 8.28 2.07
C ARG A 136 -7.73 8.02 2.99
N CYS A 137 -7.08 6.87 2.81
CA CYS A 137 -5.95 6.44 3.63
C CYS A 137 -4.66 6.44 2.82
N LEU A 138 -3.54 6.69 3.48
CA LEU A 138 -2.19 6.57 2.94
C LEU A 138 -1.28 5.98 4.02
N VAL A 139 -0.54 4.94 3.66
CA VAL A 139 0.56 4.42 4.49
C VAL A 139 1.82 4.40 3.65
N MET A 140 2.94 4.84 4.21
CA MET A 140 4.22 4.93 3.50
C MET A 140 5.41 4.72 4.45
N HIS A 141 6.44 4.06 3.96
CA HIS A 141 7.81 4.18 4.44
C HIS A 141 8.59 5.03 3.44
N ALA A 142 9.22 6.10 3.90
CA ALA A 142 9.94 7.05 3.05
C ALA A 142 11.20 7.57 3.72
N GLN A 143 12.20 7.93 2.92
CA GLN A 143 13.37 8.65 3.40
C GLN A 143 13.09 10.16 3.36
N ILE A 144 13.21 10.81 4.51
CA ILE A 144 13.05 12.27 4.64
C ILE A 144 14.29 12.80 5.34
N ASP A 145 15.08 13.61 4.62
CA ASP A 145 16.31 14.21 5.14
C ASP A 145 17.27 13.16 5.74
N GLY A 146 17.48 12.06 4.99
CA GLY A 146 18.36 10.97 5.37
C GLY A 146 17.85 10.05 6.50
N LYS A 147 16.60 10.22 6.96
CA LYS A 147 16.01 9.37 8.00
C LYS A 147 14.81 8.57 7.48
N PRO A 148 14.68 7.29 7.86
CA PRO A 148 13.48 6.51 7.57
C PRO A 148 12.31 7.03 8.40
N VAL A 149 11.17 7.26 7.74
CA VAL A 149 9.94 7.73 8.38
C VAL A 149 8.76 6.90 7.87
N ILE A 150 7.98 6.36 8.81
CA ILE A 150 6.68 5.77 8.51
C ILE A 150 5.59 6.83 8.71
N ILE A 151 4.81 7.08 7.65
CA ILE A 151 3.67 7.99 7.65
C ILE A 151 2.39 7.18 7.50
N VAL A 152 1.47 7.33 8.45
CA VAL A 152 0.13 6.73 8.41
C VAL A 152 -0.91 7.83 8.53
N LEU A 153 -1.71 7.99 7.47
CA LEU A 153 -2.82 8.93 7.39
C LEU A 153 -4.10 8.15 7.15
N LEU A 154 -5.06 8.26 8.07
CA LEU A 154 -6.36 7.62 8.00
C LEU A 154 -7.45 8.68 7.92
N ASP A 155 -8.57 8.34 7.28
CA ASP A 155 -9.77 9.17 7.19
C ASP A 155 -9.55 10.62 6.71
N SER A 156 -8.69 10.82 5.71
CA SER A 156 -8.51 12.17 5.15
C SER A 156 -9.72 12.57 4.29
N LEU A 157 -10.35 13.70 4.64
CA LEU A 157 -11.46 14.29 3.89
C LEU A 157 -10.95 14.92 2.59
N GLY A 158 -11.49 14.55 1.42
CA GLY A 158 -11.16 15.18 0.13
C GLY A 158 -10.03 14.50 -0.68
N LYS A 159 -10.07 14.64 -2.02
CA LYS A 159 -9.28 13.77 -2.93
C LYS A 159 -7.75 13.86 -2.76
N ASN A 160 -7.25 15.07 -2.46
CA ASN A 160 -5.82 15.40 -2.44
C ASN A 160 -5.26 15.60 -1.03
N THR A 161 -6.07 15.52 0.02
CA THR A 161 -5.67 15.95 1.37
C THR A 161 -4.55 15.10 1.94
N ARG A 162 -4.64 13.77 1.88
CA ARG A 162 -3.54 12.89 2.30
C ARG A 162 -2.19 13.16 1.61
N ILE A 163 -2.21 13.65 0.36
CA ILE A 163 -0.99 14.02 -0.37
C ILE A 163 -0.47 15.38 0.11
N GLY A 164 -1.38 16.34 0.31
CA GLY A 164 -1.06 17.63 0.93
C GLY A 164 -0.48 17.46 2.32
N ASP A 165 -1.08 16.60 3.14
CA ASP A 165 -0.68 16.34 4.52
C ASP A 165 0.66 15.62 4.60
N ALA A 166 0.90 14.63 3.72
CA ALA A 166 2.23 14.05 3.57
C ALA A 166 3.29 15.11 3.23
N ASN A 167 3.01 16.02 2.29
CA ASN A 167 3.93 17.12 1.96
C ASN A 167 4.12 18.11 3.11
N ARG A 168 3.09 18.38 3.92
CA ARG A 168 3.21 19.22 5.13
C ARG A 168 4.11 18.54 6.18
N ILE A 169 3.93 17.24 6.42
CA ILE A 169 4.76 16.46 7.35
C ILE A 169 6.22 16.49 6.90
N LYS A 170 6.50 16.23 5.62
CA LYS A 170 7.86 16.30 5.06
C LYS A 170 8.51 17.67 5.32
N LYS A 171 7.82 18.75 4.96
CA LYS A 171 8.29 20.13 5.19
C LYS A 171 8.53 20.43 6.68
N TRP A 172 7.67 19.93 7.56
CA TRP A 172 7.81 20.12 9.01
C TRP A 172 9.04 19.40 9.57
N ILE A 173 9.29 18.16 9.15
CA ILE A 173 10.49 17.39 9.54
C ILE A 173 11.76 18.10 9.07
N GLU A 174 11.82 18.46 7.78
CA GLU A 174 12.97 19.16 7.18
C GLU A 174 13.26 20.50 7.87
N LYS A 175 12.23 21.26 8.23
CA LYS A 175 12.40 22.52 8.98
C LYS A 175 12.93 22.27 10.39
N SER A 176 12.38 21.29 11.10
CA SER A 176 12.76 20.96 12.47
C SER A 176 14.22 20.50 12.57
N HIS A 177 14.72 19.79 11.56
CA HIS A 177 16.13 19.41 11.48
C HIS A 177 17.06 20.60 11.26
N ARG A 178 16.73 21.51 10.32
CA ARG A 178 17.54 22.71 10.08
C ARG A 178 17.68 23.59 11.33
N SER A 179 16.62 23.72 12.12
CA SER A 179 16.67 24.49 13.38
C SER A 179 17.61 23.89 14.42
N LYS A 180 17.76 22.56 14.48
CA LYS A 180 18.71 21.89 15.39
C LYS A 180 20.17 22.03 14.96
N VAL A 181 20.43 22.17 13.66
CA VAL A 181 21.81 22.35 13.14
C VAL A 181 22.35 23.76 13.39
N HIS A 182 21.49 24.78 13.43
CA HIS A 182 21.89 26.18 13.65
C HIS A 182 21.96 26.59 15.14
N SER A 183 21.64 25.68 16.06
CA SER A 183 21.60 25.95 17.50
C SER A 183 22.60 25.10 18.30
N GLY A 184 23.56 24.47 17.63
CA GLY A 184 24.66 23.70 18.21
C GLY A 184 26.02 24.22 17.82
#